data_AF-A0A2M7ZIX9-F1
#
_entry.id   AF-A0A2M7ZIX9-F1
#
_cell.length_a   1.000
_cell.length_b   1.000
_cell.length_c   1.000
_cell.angle_alpha   90.00
_cell.angle_beta   90.00
_cell.angle_gamma   90.00
#
_symmetry.space_group_name_H-M   'P 1'
#
loop_
_entity.id
_entity.type
_entity.pdbx_description
1 polymer ?
#
loop_
_entity_poly.entity_id
_entity_poly.type
_entity_poly.pdbx_seq_one_letter_code
_entity_poly.pdbx_strand_id
1 'polypeptide(L)'
;MKKTIKIFISLFFITTFLQTNLQAQSLSVGTPVLEDYYRRLQLLGKVDEDISFVIRPLYSDALINFDNVFYPEYRSKRKRFKNTNSFFEFGK
;
A
#
# COMPACT_ATOMS: atom_id res chain seq x y z
N MET A 1 41.85 3.49 -14.91
CA MET A 1 40.52 3.33 -15.58
C MET A 1 39.79 2.05 -15.19
N LYS A 2 40.36 0.84 -15.27
CA LYS A 2 39.62 -0.40 -14.92
C LYS A 2 39.14 -0.46 -13.46
N LYS A 3 39.90 0.10 -12.51
CA LYS A 3 39.53 0.17 -11.08
C LYS A 3 38.37 1.14 -10.82
N THR A 4 38.35 2.30 -11.49
CA THR A 4 37.26 3.30 -11.33
C THR A 4 35.94 2.76 -11.88
N ILE A 5 35.99 2.06 -13.02
CA ILE A 5 34.82 1.38 -13.60
C ILE A 5 34.23 0.31 -12.65
N LYS A 6 35.08 -0.49 -12.00
CA LYS A 6 34.63 -1.49 -11.02
C LYS A 6 33.95 -0.87 -9.80
N ILE A 7 34.43 0.28 -9.34
CA ILE A 7 33.84 1.04 -8.23
C ILE A 7 32.44 1.56 -8.63
N PHE A 8 32.31 2.13 -9.83
CA PHE A 8 31.01 2.60 -10.33
C PHE A 8 29.99 1.46 -10.47
N ILE A 9 30.41 0.30 -10.99
CA ILE A 9 29.54 -0.88 -11.12
C ILE A 9 29.11 -1.37 -9.73
N SER A 10 30.04 -1.46 -8.78
CA SER A 10 29.71 -1.88 -7.41
C SER A 10 28.73 -0.92 -6.73
N LEU A 11 28.88 0.39 -6.95
CA LEU A 11 27.99 1.39 -6.38
C LEU A 11 26.57 1.27 -6.95
N PHE A 12 26.46 1.03 -8.26
CA PHE A 12 25.18 0.79 -8.93
C PHE A 12 24.44 -0.42 -8.33
N PHE A 13 25.13 -1.56 -8.17
CA PHE A 13 24.53 -2.76 -7.56
C PHE A 13 24.06 -2.55 -6.12
N ILE A 14 24.81 -1.78 -5.32
CA ILE A 14 24.42 -1.45 -3.94
C ILE A 14 23.13 -0.63 -3.92
N THR A 15 23.01 0.37 -4.79
CA THR A 15 21.82 1.24 -4.83
C THR A 15 20.55 0.51 -5.27
N THR A 16 20.66 -0.50 -6.15
CA THR A 16 19.50 -1.29 -6.59
C THR A 16 19.04 -2.30 -5.54
N PHE A 17 19.95 -2.83 -4.71
CA PHE A 17 19.60 -3.81 -3.68
C PHE A 17 18.92 -3.20 -2.43
N LEU A 18 19.03 -1.89 -2.24
CA LEU A 18 18.47 -1.18 -1.09
C LEU A 18 16.97 -0.83 -1.23
N GLN A 19 16.31 -1.23 -2.32
CA GLN A 19 14.88 -0.99 -2.51
C GLN A 19 14.03 -2.02 -1.75
N THR A 20 13.70 -1.74 -0.49
CA THR A 20 12.95 -2.65 0.40
C THR A 20 11.46 -2.32 0.56
N ASN A 21 10.92 -1.34 -0.18
CA ASN A 21 9.56 -0.82 0.04
C ASN A 21 8.55 -1.21 -1.05
N LEU A 22 8.69 -2.39 -1.66
CA LEU A 22 7.70 -2.92 -2.59
C LEU A 22 6.53 -3.53 -1.79
N GLN A 23 5.47 -2.74 -1.61
CA GLN A 23 4.20 -3.19 -1.03
C GLN A 23 3.25 -3.58 -2.17
N ALA A 24 3.19 -4.86 -2.51
CA ALA A 24 2.21 -5.41 -3.43
C ALA A 24 1.47 -6.57 -2.73
N GLN A 25 0.34 -6.25 -2.11
CA GLN A 25 -0.55 -7.23 -1.47
C GLN A 25 -1.85 -7.28 -2.26
N SER A 26 -1.96 -8.24 -3.18
CA SER A 26 -3.23 -8.58 -3.83
C SER A 26 -3.99 -9.58 -2.96
N LEU A 27 -5.30 -9.41 -2.83
CA LEU A 27 -6.12 -10.41 -2.15
C LEU A 27 -6.21 -11.69 -3.00
N SER A 28 -5.76 -12.81 -2.44
CA SER A 28 -5.88 -14.13 -3.07
C SER A 28 -7.32 -14.63 -3.06
N VAL A 29 -7.65 -15.45 -4.05
CA VAL A 29 -8.98 -16.07 -4.21
C VAL A 29 -9.27 -17.01 -3.04
N GLY A 30 -10.52 -17.05 -2.58
CA GLY A 30 -10.97 -18.06 -1.61
C GLY A 30 -10.98 -17.61 -0.15
N THR A 31 -11.19 -16.31 0.10
CA THR A 31 -11.46 -15.77 1.44
C THR A 31 -12.95 -15.42 1.56
N PRO A 32 -13.87 -16.41 1.57
CA PRO A 32 -15.31 -16.17 1.48
C PRO A 32 -15.84 -15.26 2.59
N VAL A 33 -15.27 -15.36 3.79
CA VAL A 33 -15.61 -14.51 4.94
C VAL A 33 -15.31 -13.03 4.67
N LEU A 34 -14.18 -12.76 4.01
CA LEU A 34 -13.74 -11.40 3.71
C LEU A 34 -14.53 -10.81 2.53
N GLU A 35 -14.81 -11.62 1.51
CA GLU A 35 -15.68 -11.24 0.39
C GLU A 35 -17.10 -10.88 0.87
N ASP A 36 -17.68 -11.68 1.76
CA ASP A 36 -18.99 -11.40 2.35
C ASP A 36 -18.97 -10.13 3.22
N TYR A 37 -17.87 -9.87 3.93
CA TYR A 37 -17.70 -8.63 4.68
C TYR A 37 -17.72 -7.41 3.76
N TYR A 38 -16.93 -7.42 2.67
CA TYR A 38 -16.93 -6.31 1.71
C TYR A 38 -18.26 -6.17 0.97
N ARG A 39 -18.96 -7.27 0.67
CA ARG A 39 -20.31 -7.23 0.10
C ARG A 39 -21.31 -6.57 1.07
N ARG A 40 -21.22 -6.83 2.37
CA ARG A 40 -22.03 -6.12 3.39
C ARG A 40 -21.68 -4.63 3.45
N LEU A 41 -20.41 -4.28 3.30
CA LEU A 41 -20.00 -2.88 3.27
C LEU A 41 -20.54 -2.12 2.05
N GLN A 42 -20.61 -2.77 0.88
CA GLN A 42 -21.27 -2.21 -0.30
C GLN A 42 -22.76 -1.97 -0.07
N LEU A 43 -23.47 -2.94 0.53
CA LEU A 43 -24.89 -2.77 0.89
C LEU A 43 -25.11 -1.63 1.91
N LEU A 44 -24.09 -1.30 2.70
CA LEU A 44 -24.10 -0.17 3.64
C LEU A 44 -23.61 1.14 3.02
N GLY A 45 -23.28 1.18 1.72
CA GLY A 45 -22.77 2.36 1.02
C GLY A 45 -21.38 2.81 1.48
N LYS A 46 -20.60 1.93 2.12
CA LYS A 46 -19.26 2.26 2.65
C LYS A 46 -18.12 1.95 1.67
N VAL A 47 -18.43 1.21 0.61
CA VAL A 47 -17.52 0.75 -0.44
C VAL A 47 -18.22 1.00 -1.77
N ASP A 48 -17.44 1.25 -2.82
CA ASP A 48 -17.96 1.53 -4.16
C ASP A 48 -18.81 0.35 -4.69
N GLU A 49 -19.95 0.69 -5.27
CA GLU A 49 -20.93 -0.25 -5.80
C GLU A 49 -20.42 -0.92 -7.09
N ASP A 50 -19.51 -0.25 -7.81
CA ASP A 50 -18.95 -0.73 -9.08
C ASP A 50 -17.84 -1.80 -8.88
N ILE A 51 -17.46 -2.11 -7.63
CA ILE A 51 -16.45 -3.13 -7.36
C ILE A 51 -17.06 -4.54 -7.51
N SER A 52 -16.57 -5.26 -8.52
CA SER A 52 -16.94 -6.66 -8.75
C SER A 52 -15.99 -7.62 -8.03
N PHE A 53 -16.53 -8.44 -7.13
CA PHE A 53 -15.78 -9.52 -6.46
C PHE A 53 -15.49 -10.73 -7.37
N VAL A 54 -16.04 -10.72 -8.59
CA VAL A 54 -15.83 -11.77 -9.60
C VAL A 54 -14.55 -11.52 -10.40
N ILE A 55 -14.07 -10.28 -10.42
CA ILE A 55 -12.85 -9.87 -11.15
C ILE A 55 -11.67 -9.85 -10.16
N ARG A 56 -10.64 -10.63 -10.44
CA ARG A 56 -9.46 -10.84 -9.57
C ARG A 56 -8.20 -10.32 -10.28
N PRO A 57 -7.15 -9.89 -9.56
CA PRO A 57 -7.07 -9.67 -8.11
C PRO A 57 -7.70 -8.34 -7.68
N LEU A 58 -8.22 -8.29 -6.45
CA LEU A 58 -8.71 -7.04 -5.85
C LEU A 58 -7.53 -6.23 -5.32
N TYR A 59 -7.37 -5.02 -5.82
CA TYR A 59 -6.34 -4.07 -5.39
C TYR A 59 -6.87 -3.18 -4.27
N SER A 60 -6.00 -2.79 -3.34
CA SER A 60 -6.32 -1.83 -2.27
C SER A 60 -6.88 -0.51 -2.79
N ASP A 61 -6.42 -0.09 -3.96
CA ASP A 61 -6.83 1.17 -4.59
C ASP A 61 -8.30 1.16 -5.03
N ALA A 62 -8.82 -0.01 -5.42
CA ALA A 62 -10.25 -0.16 -5.70
C ALA A 62 -11.08 -0.11 -4.41
N LEU A 63 -10.53 -0.60 -3.29
CA LEU A 63 -11.17 -0.58 -1.98
C LEU A 63 -10.90 0.77 -1.29
N ILE A 64 -11.43 1.84 -1.89
CA ILE A 64 -11.32 3.22 -1.41
C ILE A 64 -11.66 3.21 0.09
N ASN A 65 -10.71 3.62 0.94
CA ASN A 65 -10.75 3.77 2.41
C ASN A 65 -10.13 2.68 3.29
N PHE A 66 -9.53 1.62 2.75
CA PHE A 66 -8.83 0.61 3.56
C PHE A 66 -7.31 0.67 3.38
N ASP A 67 -6.58 0.67 4.49
CA ASP A 67 -5.11 0.60 4.48
C ASP A 67 -4.60 -0.83 4.31
N ASN A 68 -5.41 -1.81 4.70
CA ASN A 68 -5.10 -3.22 4.57
C ASN A 68 -6.33 -3.97 4.08
N VAL A 69 -6.19 -4.66 2.94
CA VAL A 69 -7.27 -5.41 2.30
C VAL A 69 -7.70 -6.63 3.14
N PHE A 70 -6.78 -7.24 3.91
CA PHE A 70 -7.07 -8.40 4.75
C PHE A 70 -7.70 -8.05 6.10
N TYR A 71 -7.46 -6.82 6.58
CA TYR A 71 -7.84 -6.38 7.92
C TYR A 71 -8.61 -5.05 7.87
N PRO A 72 -9.81 -5.02 7.25
CA PRO A 72 -10.56 -3.79 7.04
C PRO A 72 -11.06 -3.13 8.33
N GLU A 73 -11.24 -3.90 9.41
CA GLU A 73 -11.62 -3.38 10.72
C GLU A 73 -10.52 -2.53 11.35
N TYR A 74 -9.26 -2.84 11.02
CA TYR A 74 -8.09 -2.08 11.43
C TYR A 74 -7.89 -0.91 10.46
N ARG A 75 -8.88 -0.01 10.44
CA ARG A 75 -8.73 1.29 9.79
C ARG A 75 -7.66 2.05 10.55
N SER A 76 -6.42 1.98 10.08
CA SER A 76 -5.40 2.91 10.55
C SER A 76 -5.95 4.30 10.22
N LYS A 77 -6.10 5.16 11.22
CA LYS A 77 -6.30 6.58 10.95
C LYS A 77 -5.00 7.03 10.31
N ARG A 78 -4.85 6.90 8.99
CA ARG A 78 -3.83 7.62 8.23
C ARG A 78 -4.07 9.08 8.56
N LYS A 79 -3.30 9.60 9.52
CA LYS A 79 -3.09 11.03 9.62
C LYS A 79 -2.40 11.37 8.30
N ARG A 80 -3.19 11.78 7.31
CA ARG A 80 -2.69 12.40 6.09
C ARG A 80 -1.74 13.47 6.58
N PHE A 81 -0.43 13.21 6.49
CA PHE A 81 0.58 14.15 6.96
C PHE A 81 0.32 15.42 6.15
N LYS A 82 -0.28 16.42 6.80
CA LYS A 82 -0.38 17.75 6.22
C LYS A 82 1.06 18.18 6.04
N ASN A 83 1.42 18.42 4.78
CA ASN A 83 2.63 19.06 4.29
C ASN A 83 3.61 19.46 5.41
N THR A 84 4.64 18.65 5.62
CA THR A 84 5.71 18.90 6.59
C THR A 84 6.65 19.99 6.08
N ASN A 85 6.12 21.19 5.86
CA ASN A 85 6.95 22.39 5.74
C ASN A 85 7.31 22.97 7.12
N SER A 86 6.86 22.38 8.22
CA SER A 86 7.37 22.65 9.57
C SER A 86 8.53 21.69 9.88
N PHE A 87 9.59 21.77 9.07
CA PHE A 87 10.85 21.11 9.34
C PHE A 87 11.53 21.91 10.46
N PHE A 88 11.55 21.37 11.69
CA PHE A 88 12.31 21.84 12.86
C PHE A 88 12.01 23.25 13.40
N GLU A 89 11.13 23.35 14.41
CA GLU A 89 11.34 24.32 15.50
C GLU A 89 11.74 23.53 16.75
N PHE A 90 13.03 23.59 17.09
CA PHE A 90 13.51 23.22 18.42
C PHE A 90 13.42 24.46 19.33
N GLY A 91 12.66 24.34 20.41
CA GLY A 91 12.87 25.09 21.64
C GLY A 91 12.27 26.50 21.72
N LYS A 92 11.31 26.64 22.64
CA LYS A 92 11.52 27.44 23.85
C LYS A 92 11.13 26.60 25.06
#